data_AF-A0A1G3ASM1-F1
#
_entry.id   AF-A0A1G3ASM1-F1
#
_cell.length_a   1.000
_cell.length_b   1.000
_cell.length_c   1.000
_cell.angle_alpha   90.00
_cell.angle_beta   90.00
_cell.angle_gamma   90.00
#
_symmetry.space_group_name_H-M   'P 1'
#
loop_
_entity.id
_entity.type
_entity.pdbx_description
1 polymer ?
#
loop_
_entity_poly.entity_id
_entity_poly.type
_entity_poly.pdbx_seq_one_letter_code
_entity_poly.pdbx_strand_id
1 'polypeptide(L)'
;MKKLVDYFIKGLLIFVPMALTVFLLIWAFTSLDAAFRALFRIKFPGLGLLLTLGLIVVIGFVASNFLGKKLFALVEKLFTGLPLVKLLYSAVKDMIEAFAGEKKSFDKPVIATLAPGGAAKVVGFVTQESLENLGLSDHVAVYVPQSYNFAGNVLLFPKEAVKPLSIESSQAMTFIVSGGVSKGSS
;
A
#
# COMPACT_ATOMS: atom_id res chain seq x y z
N MET A 1 -1.96 -39.81 -11.76
CA MET A 1 -1.84 -38.56 -12.54
C MET A 1 -2.39 -37.34 -11.81
N LYS A 2 -3.67 -37.32 -11.38
CA LYS A 2 -4.27 -36.16 -10.65
C LYS A 2 -3.46 -35.69 -9.43
N LYS A 3 -3.01 -36.62 -8.56
CA LYS A 3 -2.20 -36.28 -7.38
C LYS A 3 -0.84 -35.62 -7.72
N LEU A 4 -0.20 -36.04 -8.81
CA LEU A 4 1.09 -35.47 -9.22
C LEU A 4 0.93 -34.04 -9.74
N VAL A 5 -0.15 -33.79 -10.48
CA VAL A 5 -0.54 -32.45 -10.94
C VAL A 5 -0.90 -31.57 -9.73
N ASP A 6 -1.63 -32.07 -8.74
CA ASP A 6 -1.97 -31.31 -7.53
C ASP A 6 -0.73 -30.86 -6.74
N TYR A 7 0.26 -31.75 -6.57
CA TYR A 7 1.52 -31.39 -5.93
C TYR A 7 2.33 -30.38 -6.75
N PHE A 8 2.34 -30.52 -8.08
CA PHE A 8 2.99 -29.57 -8.97
C PHE A 8 2.35 -28.18 -8.88
N ILE A 9 1.01 -28.07 -8.94
CA ILE A 9 0.30 -26.79 -8.85
C ILE A 9 0.51 -26.13 -7.48
N LYS A 10 0.45 -26.88 -6.38
CA LYS A 10 0.74 -26.36 -5.02
C LYS A 10 2.18 -25.89 -4.89
N GLY A 11 3.13 -26.67 -5.41
CA GLY A 11 4.55 -26.30 -5.43
C GLY A 11 4.79 -25.04 -6.25
N LEU A 12 4.16 -24.94 -7.42
CA LEU A 12 4.25 -23.77 -8.31
C LEU A 12 3.67 -22.51 -7.65
N LEU A 13 2.52 -22.63 -6.99
CA LEU A 13 1.87 -21.52 -6.27
C LEU A 13 2.76 -20.90 -5.19
N ILE A 14 3.62 -21.70 -4.54
CA ILE A 14 4.55 -21.23 -3.52
C ILE A 14 5.87 -20.76 -4.17
N PHE A 15 6.39 -21.53 -5.12
CA PHE A 15 7.68 -21.30 -5.75
C PHE A 15 7.70 -20.06 -6.64
N VAL A 16 6.67 -19.83 -7.45
CA VAL A 16 6.60 -18.69 -8.39
C VAL A 16 6.73 -17.34 -7.68
N PRO A 17 5.93 -17.00 -6.65
CA PRO A 17 6.07 -15.72 -5.97
C PRO A 17 7.44 -15.58 -5.30
N MET A 18 7.97 -16.64 -4.68
CA MET A 18 9.30 -16.62 -4.06
C MET A 18 10.42 -16.38 -5.08
N ALA A 19 10.40 -17.12 -6.19
CA ALA A 19 11.36 -16.96 -7.27
C ALA A 19 11.27 -15.56 -7.90
N LEU A 20 10.05 -15.04 -8.07
CA LEU A 20 9.83 -13.68 -8.58
C LEU A 20 10.42 -12.63 -7.64
N THR A 21 10.22 -12.74 -6.32
CA THR A 21 10.83 -11.84 -5.34
C THR A 21 12.36 -11.84 -5.44
N VAL A 22 12.98 -13.03 -5.46
CA VAL A 22 14.44 -13.17 -5.57
C VAL A 22 14.94 -12.58 -6.90
N PHE A 23 14.25 -12.87 -8.00
CA PHE A 23 14.56 -12.33 -9.32
C PHE A 23 14.53 -10.80 -9.34
N LEU A 24 13.47 -10.19 -8.82
CA LEU A 24 13.33 -8.72 -8.77
C LEU A 24 14.42 -8.07 -7.93
N LEU A 25 14.79 -8.67 -6.80
CA LEU A 25 15.89 -8.17 -5.96
C LEU A 25 17.22 -8.21 -6.70
N ILE A 26 17.56 -9.35 -7.31
CA ILE A 26 18.81 -9.49 -8.09
C ILE A 26 18.81 -8.51 -9.27
N TRP A 27 17.69 -8.40 -9.99
CA TRP A 27 17.55 -7.48 -11.12
C TRP A 27 17.76 -6.02 -10.70
N ALA A 28 17.14 -5.60 -9.59
CA ALA A 28 17.30 -4.24 -9.07
C ALA A 28 18.78 -3.97 -8.71
N PHE A 29 19.40 -4.82 -7.90
CA PHE A 29 20.79 -4.61 -7.46
C PHE A 29 21.78 -4.60 -8.61
N THR A 30 21.64 -5.53 -9.57
CA THR A 30 22.55 -5.61 -10.72
C THR A 30 22.35 -4.45 -11.70
N SER A 31 21.12 -3.96 -11.87
CA SER A 31 20.82 -2.78 -12.70
C SER A 31 21.43 -1.52 -12.10
N LEU A 32 21.29 -1.32 -10.79
CA LEU A 32 21.92 -0.21 -10.07
C LEU A 32 23.45 -0.29 -10.10
N ASP A 33 24.03 -1.48 -9.87
CA ASP A 33 25.48 -1.71 -10.00
C ASP A 33 25.99 -1.37 -11.40
N ALA A 34 25.27 -1.74 -12.46
CA ALA A 34 25.64 -1.43 -13.83
C ALA A 34 25.62 0.08 -14.10
N ALA A 35 24.56 0.79 -13.67
CA ALA A 35 24.44 2.24 -13.82
C ALA A 35 25.56 3.00 -13.09
N PHE A 36 25.87 2.60 -11.85
CA PHE A 36 26.94 3.23 -11.07
C PHE A 36 28.33 2.88 -11.58
N ARG A 37 28.56 1.64 -12.06
CA ARG A 37 29.82 1.28 -12.72
C ARG A 37 30.06 2.13 -13.97
N ALA A 38 29.01 2.39 -14.75
CA ALA A 38 29.09 3.26 -15.92
C ALA A 38 29.45 4.71 -15.54
N LEU A 39 28.89 5.22 -14.43
CA LEU A 39 29.08 6.61 -14.01
C LEU A 39 30.39 6.86 -13.23
N PHE A 40 30.78 5.94 -12.34
CA PHE A 40 31.88 6.14 -11.38
C PHE A 40 33.08 5.20 -11.60
N ARG A 41 33.00 4.23 -12.52
CA ARG A 41 34.07 3.23 -12.82
C ARG A 41 34.55 2.38 -11.65
N ILE A 42 33.80 2.32 -10.54
CA ILE A 42 34.13 1.51 -9.37
C ILE A 42 33.62 0.08 -9.55
N LYS A 43 34.44 -0.93 -9.20
CA LYS A 43 34.08 -2.35 -9.20
C LYS A 43 34.18 -2.90 -7.78
N PHE A 44 33.07 -2.92 -7.06
CA PHE A 44 33.01 -3.53 -5.74
C PHE A 44 31.77 -4.44 -5.65
N PRO A 45 31.91 -5.75 -5.34
CA PRO A 45 30.79 -6.65 -5.23
C PRO A 45 29.91 -6.29 -4.01
N GLY A 46 28.59 -6.27 -4.17
CA GLY A 46 27.65 -5.89 -3.12
C GLY A 46 27.45 -4.38 -2.95
N LEU A 47 28.13 -3.55 -3.75
CA LEU A 47 27.96 -2.10 -3.73
C LEU A 47 26.54 -1.69 -4.13
N GLY A 48 25.91 -2.42 -5.04
CA GLY A 48 24.55 -2.14 -5.51
C GLY A 48 23.54 -2.14 -4.38
N LEU A 49 23.67 -3.04 -3.40
CA LEU A 49 22.81 -3.05 -2.21
C LEU A 49 23.03 -1.81 -1.34
N LEU A 50 24.27 -1.49 -1.00
CA LEU A 50 24.61 -0.31 -0.19
C LEU A 50 24.21 1.00 -0.90
N LEU A 51 24.38 1.06 -2.21
CA LEU A 51 23.98 2.19 -3.04
C LEU A 51 22.47 2.31 -3.14
N THR A 52 21.74 1.20 -3.27
CA THR A 52 20.28 1.22 -3.29
C THR A 52 19.73 1.72 -1.95
N LEU A 53 20.24 1.18 -0.84
CA LEU A 53 19.86 1.64 0.50
C LEU A 53 20.24 3.11 0.71
N GLY A 54 21.46 3.49 0.34
CA GLY A 54 21.92 4.88 0.41
C GLY A 54 21.07 5.83 -0.44
N LEU A 55 20.72 5.42 -1.67
CA LEU A 55 19.88 6.19 -2.56
C LEU A 55 18.46 6.36 -2.00
N ILE A 56 17.86 5.29 -1.45
CA ILE A 56 16.56 5.36 -0.78
C ILE A 56 16.61 6.33 0.41
N VAL A 57 17.66 6.25 1.23
CA VAL A 57 17.86 7.15 2.38
C VAL A 57 18.04 8.59 1.91
N VAL A 58 18.83 8.84 0.87
CA VAL A 58 19.04 10.18 0.31
C VAL A 58 17.74 10.73 -0.29
N ILE A 59 16.99 9.92 -1.04
CA ILE A 59 15.67 10.30 -1.58
C ILE A 59 14.73 10.65 -0.43
N GLY A 60 14.66 9.82 0.60
CA GLY A 60 13.85 10.08 1.80
C GLY A 60 14.27 11.36 2.52
N PHE A 61 15.57 11.55 2.75
CA PHE A 61 16.12 12.76 3.38
C PHE A 61 15.78 14.02 2.58
N VAL A 62 15.97 13.98 1.25
CA VAL A 62 15.61 15.08 0.36
C VAL A 62 14.11 15.34 0.44
N ALA A 63 13.27 14.31 0.29
CA ALA A 63 11.81 14.44 0.36
C ALA A 63 11.31 15.07 1.68
N SER A 64 11.97 14.76 2.80
CA SER A 64 11.63 15.33 4.12
C SER A 64 12.03 16.80 4.28
N ASN A 65 12.95 17.31 3.45
CA ASN A 65 13.48 18.66 3.55
C ASN A 65 12.69 19.67 2.70
N PHE A 66 12.65 20.95 3.13
CA PHE A 66 11.91 22.01 2.42
C PHE A 66 12.35 22.18 0.96
N LEU A 67 13.64 21.98 0.68
CA LEU A 67 14.19 22.03 -0.68
C LEU A 67 13.74 20.85 -1.54
N GLY A 68 13.63 19.65 -0.97
CA GLY A 68 13.14 18.49 -1.72
C GLY A 68 11.65 18.57 -1.98
N LYS A 69 10.83 19.10 -1.05
CA LYS A 69 9.42 19.40 -1.33
C LYS A 69 9.26 20.30 -2.57
N LYS A 70 10.12 21.31 -2.74
CA LYS A 70 10.14 22.16 -3.94
C LYS A 70 10.60 21.42 -5.20
N LEU A 71 11.64 20.59 -5.11
CA LEU A 71 12.13 19.78 -6.23
C LEU A 71 11.08 18.76 -6.70
N PHE A 72 10.46 18.04 -5.76
CA PHE A 72 9.38 17.10 -6.05
C PHE A 72 8.18 17.80 -6.70
N ALA A 73 7.79 18.98 -6.22
CA ALA A 73 6.73 19.77 -6.86
C ALA A 73 7.08 20.18 -8.31
N LEU A 74 8.36 20.39 -8.62
CA LEU A 74 8.86 20.72 -9.95
C LEU A 74 8.82 19.51 -10.90
N VAL A 75 9.19 18.34 -10.40
CA VAL A 75 9.10 17.05 -11.11
C VAL A 75 7.63 16.69 -11.36
N GLU A 76 6.78 16.85 -10.35
CA GLU A 76 5.32 16.68 -10.45
C GLU A 76 4.72 17.65 -11.47
N LYS A 77 5.19 18.90 -11.52
CA LYS A 77 4.80 19.87 -12.56
C LYS A 77 5.20 19.43 -13.98
N LEU A 78 6.34 18.75 -14.14
CA LEU A 78 6.76 18.18 -15.42
C LEU A 78 5.84 17.03 -15.86
N PHE A 79 5.53 16.11 -14.95
CA PHE A 79 4.65 14.96 -15.24
C PHE A 79 3.18 15.36 -15.38
N THR A 80 2.75 16.43 -14.72
CA THR A 80 1.35 16.91 -14.77
C THR A 80 0.98 17.65 -16.06
N GLY A 81 1.94 17.96 -16.94
CA GLY A 81 1.67 18.53 -18.27
C GLY A 81 0.95 17.57 -19.22
N LEU A 82 0.96 16.27 -18.91
CA LEU A 82 0.23 15.25 -19.64
C LEU A 82 -0.93 14.72 -18.76
N PRO A 83 -2.21 14.96 -19.13
CA PRO A 83 -3.37 14.65 -18.29
C PRO A 83 -3.42 13.19 -17.82
N LEU A 84 -2.99 12.25 -18.67
CA LEU A 84 -3.00 10.81 -18.37
C LEU A 84 -1.90 10.42 -17.37
N VAL A 85 -0.71 11.02 -17.50
CA VAL A 85 0.43 10.74 -16.62
C VAL A 85 0.18 11.32 -15.23
N LYS A 86 -0.44 12.51 -15.16
CA LYS A 86 -0.92 13.10 -13.91
C LYS A 86 -1.84 12.15 -13.16
N LEU A 87 -2.86 11.62 -13.84
CA LEU A 87 -3.86 10.75 -13.22
C LEU A 87 -3.22 9.50 -12.61
N LEU A 88 -2.34 8.83 -13.37
CA LEU A 88 -1.65 7.64 -12.90
C LEU A 88 -0.68 7.94 -11.75
N TYR A 89 0.13 8.99 -11.89
CA TYR A 89 1.10 9.37 -10.86
C TYR A 89 0.41 9.76 -9.56
N SER A 90 -0.63 10.61 -9.62
CA SER A 90 -1.42 11.01 -8.45
C SER A 90 -2.12 9.82 -7.81
N ALA A 91 -2.75 8.93 -8.59
CA ALA A 91 -3.40 7.74 -8.03
C ALA A 91 -2.41 6.80 -7.30
N VAL A 92 -1.22 6.58 -7.87
CA VAL A 92 -0.17 5.76 -7.25
C VAL A 92 0.39 6.46 -6.01
N LYS A 93 0.62 7.77 -6.07
CA LYS A 93 1.10 8.56 -4.92
C LYS A 93 0.09 8.57 -3.79
N ASP A 94 -1.19 8.84 -4.08
CA ASP A 94 -2.27 8.83 -3.11
C ASP A 94 -2.41 7.44 -2.46
N MET A 95 -2.28 6.37 -3.25
CA MET A 95 -2.23 5.01 -2.73
C MET A 95 -1.05 4.84 -1.77
N ILE A 96 0.19 5.14 -2.20
CA ILE A 96 1.38 5.00 -1.36
C ILE A 96 1.28 5.85 -0.09
N GLU A 97 0.82 7.10 -0.17
CA GLU A 97 0.65 7.99 0.97
C GLU A 97 -0.41 7.47 1.96
N ALA A 98 -1.51 6.90 1.46
CA ALA A 98 -2.53 6.25 2.29
C ALA A 98 -1.96 5.04 3.07
N PHE A 99 -0.98 4.34 2.50
CA PHE A 99 -0.32 3.18 3.13
C PHE A 99 0.93 3.52 3.96
N ALA A 100 1.65 4.60 3.66
CA ALA A 100 3.00 4.88 4.18
C ALA A 100 3.19 6.24 4.88
N GLY A 101 2.21 7.15 4.85
CA GLY A 101 2.33 8.49 5.43
C GLY A 101 2.17 8.55 6.96
N GLU A 102 2.67 9.63 7.59
CA GLU A 102 2.50 9.93 9.02
C GLU A 102 1.02 10.10 9.45
N LYS A 103 0.12 10.33 8.49
CA LYS A 103 -1.34 10.24 8.63
C LYS A 103 -1.83 8.96 7.94
N LYS A 104 -1.52 7.80 8.52
CA LYS A 104 -1.90 6.49 7.98
C LYS A 104 -3.42 6.43 7.78
N SER A 105 -3.93 6.55 6.55
CA SER A 105 -5.38 6.49 6.29
C SER A 105 -6.00 5.13 6.64
N PHE A 106 -5.17 4.13 6.92
CA PHE A 106 -5.55 2.79 7.35
C PHE A 106 -5.05 2.43 8.77
N ASP A 107 -4.82 3.40 9.65
CA ASP A 107 -4.43 3.13 11.06
C ASP A 107 -5.58 2.90 12.03
N LYS A 108 -6.81 3.21 11.62
CA LYS A 108 -8.02 3.11 12.43
C LYS A 108 -8.90 1.97 11.94
N PRO A 109 -8.57 0.70 12.27
CA PRO A 109 -9.44 -0.41 11.94
C PRO A 109 -10.76 -0.28 12.69
N VAL A 110 -11.86 -0.46 11.99
CA VAL A 110 -13.21 -0.34 12.53
C VAL A 110 -14.09 -1.47 12.06
N ILE A 111 -15.14 -1.73 12.85
CA ILE A 111 -16.28 -2.53 12.47
C ILE A 111 -17.50 -1.62 12.36
N ALA A 112 -18.12 -1.60 11.19
CA ALA A 112 -19.30 -0.79 10.89
C ALA A 112 -20.53 -1.67 10.70
N THR A 113 -21.68 -1.19 11.15
CA THR A 113 -22.97 -1.87 10.97
C THR A 113 -23.58 -1.47 9.63
N LEU A 114 -23.89 -2.44 8.77
CA LEU A 114 -24.34 -2.14 7.39
C LEU A 114 -25.73 -1.50 7.31
N ALA A 115 -26.63 -1.86 8.22
CA ALA A 115 -27.99 -1.32 8.28
C ALA A 115 -28.42 -1.14 9.73
N PRO A 116 -29.19 -0.09 10.06
CA PRO A 116 -29.78 0.09 11.39
C PRO A 116 -30.56 -1.16 11.83
N GLY A 117 -30.28 -1.67 13.03
CA GLY A 117 -30.89 -2.92 13.55
C GLY A 117 -30.39 -4.22 12.91
N GLY A 118 -29.47 -4.14 11.93
CA GLY A 118 -28.91 -5.31 11.26
C GLY A 118 -27.78 -6.00 12.03
N ALA A 119 -27.71 -7.33 11.89
CA ALA A 119 -26.60 -8.13 12.43
C ALA A 119 -25.33 -8.05 11.56
N ALA A 120 -25.48 -7.79 10.26
CA ALA A 120 -24.38 -7.77 9.31
C ALA A 120 -23.42 -6.60 9.59
N LYS A 121 -22.12 -6.92 9.65
CA LYS A 121 -21.04 -5.98 9.89
C LYS A 121 -20.03 -6.00 8.75
N VAL A 122 -19.34 -4.89 8.58
CA VAL A 122 -18.21 -4.77 7.66
C VAL A 122 -16.98 -4.30 8.42
N VAL A 123 -15.82 -4.86 8.09
CA VAL A 123 -14.54 -4.43 8.64
C VAL A 123 -13.86 -3.53 7.61
N GLY A 124 -13.32 -2.42 8.07
CA GLY A 124 -12.65 -1.45 7.22
C GLY A 124 -11.80 -0.50 8.04
N PHE A 125 -11.47 0.63 7.44
CA PHE A 125 -10.63 1.65 8.06
C PHE A 125 -11.27 3.02 7.91
N VAL A 126 -11.31 3.80 8.99
CA VAL A 126 -11.77 5.19 8.91
C VAL A 126 -10.72 6.02 8.19
N THR A 127 -11.05 6.48 6.98
CA THR A 127 -10.18 7.34 6.18
C THR A 127 -10.48 8.82 6.38
N GLN A 128 -11.71 9.17 6.81
CA GLN A 128 -12.11 10.55 7.11
C GLN A 128 -13.14 10.59 8.25
N GLU A 129 -12.86 11.36 9.31
CA GLU A 129 -13.68 11.45 10.52
C GLU A 129 -14.82 12.49 10.46
N SER A 130 -14.77 13.40 9.48
CA SER A 130 -15.80 14.41 9.26
C SER A 130 -16.00 14.62 7.77
N LEU A 131 -17.25 14.54 7.32
CA LEU A 131 -17.67 14.74 5.93
C LEU A 131 -18.48 16.03 5.76
N GLU A 132 -18.12 17.07 6.51
CA GLU A 132 -18.76 18.39 6.44
C GLU A 132 -18.74 18.98 5.02
N ASN A 133 -17.67 18.73 4.27
CA ASN A 133 -17.55 19.11 2.85
C ASN A 133 -18.61 18.46 1.93
N LEU A 134 -19.27 17.40 2.39
CA LEU A 134 -20.36 16.71 1.70
C LEU A 134 -21.73 16.96 2.36
N GLY A 135 -21.81 17.84 3.36
CA GLY A 135 -23.03 18.09 4.14
C GLY A 135 -23.41 16.96 5.10
N LEU A 136 -22.47 16.07 5.43
CA LEU A 136 -22.68 14.90 6.30
C LEU A 136 -21.78 14.96 7.55
N SER A 137 -21.94 16.00 8.37
CA SER A 137 -21.12 16.27 9.56
C SER A 137 -21.08 15.13 10.60
N ASP A 138 -22.15 14.34 10.67
CA ASP A 138 -22.29 13.22 11.62
C ASP A 138 -21.87 11.87 11.02
N HIS A 139 -21.28 11.88 9.82
CA HIS A 139 -20.82 10.68 9.15
C HIS A 139 -19.29 10.61 9.07
N VAL A 140 -18.81 9.38 8.92
CA VAL A 140 -17.41 9.05 8.66
C VAL A 140 -17.30 8.25 7.36
N ALA A 141 -16.19 8.44 6.64
CA ALA A 141 -15.85 7.59 5.52
C ALA A 141 -15.07 6.37 6.02
N VAL A 142 -15.57 5.19 5.69
CA VAL A 142 -14.91 3.91 5.97
C VAL A 142 -14.51 3.29 4.63
N TYR A 143 -13.21 3.12 4.42
CA TYR A 143 -12.70 2.32 3.32
C TYR A 143 -12.80 0.83 3.66
N VAL A 144 -13.43 0.08 2.76
CA VAL A 144 -13.66 -1.36 2.86
C VAL A 144 -12.89 -2.04 1.72
N PRO A 145 -11.71 -2.62 1.99
CA PRO A 145 -10.98 -3.41 1.01
C PRO A 145 -11.79 -4.64 0.55
N GLN A 146 -11.57 -5.05 -0.69
CA GLN A 146 -12.15 -6.27 -1.25
C GLN A 146 -11.18 -7.45 -1.06
N SER A 147 -11.71 -8.58 -0.60
CA SER A 147 -10.91 -9.81 -0.44
C SER A 147 -10.38 -10.31 -1.77
N TYR A 148 -9.15 -10.84 -1.78
CA TYR A 148 -8.45 -11.33 -2.97
C TYR A 148 -8.27 -10.29 -4.11
N ASN A 149 -8.40 -9.00 -3.81
CA ASN A 149 -8.23 -7.93 -4.78
C ASN A 149 -7.53 -6.72 -4.15
N PHE A 150 -6.85 -5.93 -4.97
CA PHE A 150 -6.32 -4.61 -4.58
C PHE A 150 -7.32 -3.52 -5.01
N ALA A 151 -8.54 -3.63 -4.48
CA ALA A 151 -9.64 -2.70 -4.70
C ALA A 151 -10.44 -2.55 -3.41
N GLY A 152 -11.34 -1.57 -3.35
CA GLY A 152 -12.18 -1.33 -2.19
C GLY A 152 -13.30 -0.36 -2.48
N ASN A 153 -14.25 -0.30 -1.56
CA ASN A 153 -15.35 0.66 -1.60
C ASN A 153 -15.16 1.67 -0.47
N VAL A 154 -15.53 2.93 -0.71
CA VAL A 154 -15.72 3.90 0.37
C VAL A 154 -17.20 3.91 0.72
N LEU A 155 -17.53 3.58 1.96
CA LEU A 155 -18.88 3.60 2.49
C LEU A 155 -19.00 4.67 3.57
N LEU A 156 -20.10 5.42 3.55
CA LEU A 156 -20.36 6.49 4.52
C LEU A 156 -21.27 5.97 5.61
N PHE A 157 -20.86 6.08 6.86
CA PHE A 157 -21.62 5.60 8.01
C PHE A 157 -21.85 6.72 9.02
N PRO A 158 -23.01 6.78 9.68
CA PRO A 158 -23.17 7.57 10.89
C PRO A 158 -22.12 7.17 11.93
N LYS A 159 -21.55 8.14 12.66
CA LYS A 159 -20.52 7.89 13.69
C LYS A 159 -20.91 6.79 14.67
N GLU A 160 -22.18 6.73 15.05
CA GLU A 160 -22.75 5.74 16.00
C GLU A 160 -22.75 4.30 15.47
N ALA A 161 -22.77 4.12 14.14
CA ALA A 161 -22.79 2.81 13.50
C ALA A 161 -21.39 2.18 13.39
N VAL A 162 -20.34 2.95 13.71
CA VAL A 162 -18.94 2.58 13.57
C VAL A 162 -18.31 2.40 14.94
N LYS A 163 -17.64 1.27 15.16
CA LYS A 163 -16.90 0.97 16.40
C LYS A 163 -15.43 0.70 16.08
N PRO A 164 -14.49 1.31 16.80
CA PRO A 164 -13.07 0.96 16.70
C PRO A 164 -12.83 -0.52 17.01
N LEU A 165 -11.95 -1.15 16.26
CA LEU A 165 -11.43 -2.48 16.58
C LEU A 165 -10.12 -2.35 17.35
N SER A 166 -9.98 -3.12 18.42
CA SER A 166 -8.78 -3.19 19.25
C SER A 166 -7.77 -4.23 18.71
N ILE A 167 -7.46 -4.15 17.42
CA ILE A 167 -6.47 -5.02 16.75
C ILE A 167 -5.49 -4.16 15.96
N GLU A 168 -4.32 -4.72 15.66
CA GLU A 168 -3.36 -4.03 14.79
C GLU A 168 -3.93 -3.86 13.38
N SER A 169 -3.61 -2.73 12.74
CA SER A 169 -4.07 -2.45 11.38
C SER A 169 -3.63 -3.51 10.38
N SER A 170 -2.44 -4.10 10.59
CA SER A 170 -1.93 -5.22 9.79
C SER A 170 -2.78 -6.48 9.94
N GLN A 171 -3.27 -6.76 11.15
CA GLN A 171 -4.16 -7.90 11.42
C GLN A 171 -5.53 -7.68 10.77
N ALA A 172 -6.10 -6.47 10.89
CA ALA A 172 -7.34 -6.10 10.21
C ALA A 172 -7.22 -6.26 8.70
N MET A 173 -6.14 -5.76 8.10
CA MET A 173 -5.87 -5.88 6.66
C MET A 173 -5.75 -7.34 6.24
N THR A 174 -4.99 -8.15 7.00
CA THR A 174 -4.82 -9.58 6.73
C THR A 174 -6.16 -10.32 6.77
N PHE A 175 -7.00 -10.02 7.76
CA PHE A 175 -8.34 -10.58 7.87
C PHE A 175 -9.20 -10.25 6.65
N ILE A 176 -9.26 -8.98 6.23
CA ILE A 176 -10.09 -8.54 5.09
C ILE A 176 -9.58 -9.14 3.77
N VAL A 177 -8.28 -9.02 3.48
CA VAL A 177 -7.69 -9.45 2.20
C VAL A 177 -7.76 -10.96 2.03
N SER A 178 -7.64 -11.73 3.13
CA SER A 178 -7.80 -13.19 3.11
C SER A 178 -9.24 -13.68 3.04
N GLY A 179 -10.23 -12.78 2.98
CA GLY A 179 -11.65 -13.17 3.01
C GLY A 179 -12.09 -13.79 4.33
N GLY A 180 -11.44 -13.39 5.44
CA GLY A 180 -11.74 -13.88 6.79
C GLY A 180 -11.16 -15.26 7.11
N VAL A 181 -10.37 -15.87 6.22
CA VAL A 181 -9.77 -17.19 6.44
C VAL A 181 -8.58 -17.11 7.40
N SER A 182 -7.85 -15.99 7.39
CA SER A 182 -6.76 -15.78 8.34
C SER A 182 -7.32 -15.58 9.75
N LYS A 183 -6.94 -16.45 10.67
CA LYS A 183 -7.17 -16.24 12.10
C LYS A 183 -6.24 -15.12 12.56
N GLY A 184 -6.79 -14.03 13.08
CA GLY A 184 -5.98 -13.00 13.75
C GLY A 184 -5.13 -13.71 14.81
N SER A 185 -3.81 -13.52 14.75
CA SER A 185 -2.89 -14.10 15.71
C SER A 185 -3.31 -13.63 17.10
N SER A 186 -3.85 -14.57 17.89
CA SER A 186 -4.19 -14.36 19.30
C SER A 186 -2.93 -14.16 20.14
#